data_AF-A0A1G9SHQ3-F1
#
_entry.id   AF-A0A1G9SHQ3-F1
#
_cell.length_a   1.000
_cell.length_b   1.000
_cell.length_c   1.000
_cell.angle_alpha   90.00
_cell.angle_beta   90.00
_cell.angle_gamma   90.00
#
_symmetry.space_group_name_H-M   'P 1'
#
loop_
_entity.id
_entity.type
_entity.pdbx_description
1 polymer ?
#
loop_
_entity_poly.entity_id
_entity_poly.type
_entity_poly.pdbx_seq_one_letter_code
_entity_poly.pdbx_strand_id
1 'polypeptide(L)'
;MELEKREQHAEPEGCPAVAIRIPVRIVVLVFVVPVRMLWDVLVVCGRALDRVLLRPLGRALVWAYETLLAPVGRGIAWLAGAVAAGAWWLCRALFYWPWLALWRYVVVPVAIYGVAVPLGWLYRTLLTPVGHGLAWLYARLLTPLGRGVGLLLWAVLVWPWIALYRWVLTPVGHGLAWLYASALAPAARGVWTALVWLARVFLVAPVVFLYRWILAPVGRLLAVVGREIADAVGMAWRAAGRLSRAVGRALKWLARNLLGRPAAWFYRNVCTPVGHLARDRVWAPARRAAAEAGRAARGALASARETVRRARRDAWRALVGGSRETRAVEPAPVRARNLGGTQHIPTVPGVAPGPEISLHKRG
;
A
#
# COMPACT_ATOMS: atom_id res chain seq x y z
N MET A 1 21.58 66.48 59.10
CA MET A 1 22.82 67.08 58.59
C MET A 1 23.62 65.96 57.90
N GLU A 2 23.31 65.35 56.76
CA GLU A 2 22.61 65.69 55.49
C GLU A 2 23.27 66.81 54.67
N LEU A 3 24.61 66.92 54.71
CA LEU A 3 25.39 67.88 53.90
C LEU A 3 26.51 67.25 53.07
N GLU A 4 26.50 65.95 52.75
CA GLU A 4 27.66 65.33 52.09
C GLU A 4 27.37 64.39 50.90
N LYS A 5 26.27 64.60 50.17
CA LYS A 5 26.06 63.84 48.91
C LYS A 5 25.33 64.60 47.81
N ARG A 6 25.72 65.85 47.61
CA ARG A 6 25.42 66.61 46.38
C ARG A 6 26.73 67.10 45.81
N GLU A 7 27.44 66.28 45.06
CA GLU A 7 28.23 66.65 43.88
C GLU A 7 28.62 65.36 43.16
N GLN A 8 28.03 65.11 41.99
CA GLN A 8 28.71 64.49 40.85
C GLN A 8 27.78 64.54 39.63
N HIS A 9 27.94 65.66 38.91
CA HIS A 9 27.99 65.78 37.46
C HIS A 9 26.84 65.19 36.64
N ALA A 10 25.89 66.07 36.35
CA ALA A 10 25.39 66.21 34.99
C ALA A 10 26.56 66.64 34.08
N GLU A 11 26.98 65.76 33.18
CA GLU A 11 27.90 66.07 32.08
C GLU A 11 27.11 66.01 30.75
N PRO A 12 27.01 67.13 30.00
CA PRO A 12 26.30 67.21 28.74
C PRO A 12 27.28 67.33 27.56
N GLU A 13 27.72 66.21 26.98
CA GLU A 13 28.30 66.12 25.61
C GLU A 13 27.99 64.72 25.04
N GLY A 14 27.53 64.50 23.81
CA GLY A 14 27.57 65.34 22.62
C GLY A 14 28.40 64.67 21.53
N CYS A 15 27.74 64.14 20.48
CA CYS A 15 28.22 64.03 19.09
C CYS A 15 28.99 62.79 18.52
N PRO A 16 29.95 62.08 19.15
CA PRO A 16 30.73 61.06 18.42
C PRO A 16 29.98 59.74 18.20
N ALA A 17 29.15 59.31 19.16
CA ALA A 17 28.38 58.07 19.03
C ALA A 17 27.28 58.15 17.94
N VAL A 18 26.79 59.35 17.65
CA VAL A 18 25.84 59.61 16.56
C VAL A 18 26.58 59.81 15.23
N ALA A 19 27.67 60.57 15.22
CA ALA A 19 28.49 60.80 14.03
C ALA A 19 29.12 59.52 13.47
N ILE A 20 29.45 58.53 14.31
CA ILE A 20 29.98 57.22 13.87
C ILE A 20 28.86 56.28 13.37
N ARG A 21 27.64 56.39 13.89
CA ARG A 21 26.51 55.53 13.45
C ARG A 21 26.03 55.84 12.05
N ILE A 22 26.15 57.09 11.60
CA ILE A 22 25.70 57.52 10.27
C ILE A 22 26.54 56.85 9.15
N PRO A 23 27.89 56.95 9.11
CA PRO A 23 28.70 56.33 8.07
C PRO A 23 28.65 54.79 8.17
N VAL A 24 28.61 54.22 9.38
CA VAL A 24 28.41 52.77 9.55
C VAL A 24 27.07 52.33 8.97
N ARG A 25 25.98 53.07 9.20
CA ARG A 25 24.68 52.77 8.58
C ARG A 25 24.74 52.90 7.06
N ILE A 26 25.47 53.87 6.51
CA ILE A 26 25.61 54.04 5.06
C ILE A 26 26.39 52.87 4.45
N VAL A 27 27.52 52.48 5.03
CA VAL A 27 28.31 51.32 4.56
C VAL A 27 27.50 50.03 4.67
N VAL A 28 26.83 49.82 5.80
CA VAL A 28 25.92 48.69 5.99
C VAL A 28 24.80 48.73 4.95
N LEU A 29 24.20 49.87 4.66
CA LEU A 29 23.10 49.94 3.69
C LEU A 29 23.59 49.75 2.25
N VAL A 30 24.75 50.30 1.90
CA VAL A 30 25.37 50.14 0.56
C VAL A 30 25.87 48.72 0.32
N PHE A 31 26.29 47.98 1.34
CA PHE A 31 26.78 46.60 1.17
C PHE A 31 25.70 45.54 1.46
N VAL A 32 24.96 45.69 2.56
CA VAL A 32 23.96 44.72 3.00
C VAL A 32 22.75 44.73 2.08
N VAL A 33 22.28 45.87 1.57
CA VAL A 33 21.12 45.91 0.68
C VAL A 33 21.37 45.19 -0.66
N PRO A 34 22.48 45.42 -1.39
CA PRO A 34 22.75 44.66 -2.60
C PRO A 34 23.08 43.18 -2.33
N VAL A 35 23.74 42.85 -1.21
CA VAL A 35 23.91 41.44 -0.80
C VAL A 35 22.56 40.80 -0.49
N ARG A 36 21.61 41.54 0.11
CA ARG A 36 20.23 41.10 0.37
C ARG A 36 19.46 40.91 -0.94
N MET A 37 19.61 41.81 -1.91
CA MET A 37 19.01 41.67 -3.23
C MET A 37 19.57 40.48 -3.99
N LEU A 38 20.90 40.28 -3.96
CA LEU A 38 21.54 39.13 -4.59
C LEU A 38 21.06 37.83 -3.94
N TRP A 39 20.90 37.82 -2.62
CA TRP A 39 20.30 36.70 -1.88
C TRP A 39 18.83 36.48 -2.26
N ASP A 40 18.03 37.53 -2.36
CA ASP A 40 16.63 37.43 -2.77
C ASP A 40 16.49 36.90 -4.20
N VAL A 41 17.36 37.31 -5.13
CA VAL A 41 17.41 36.80 -6.51
C VAL A 41 17.87 35.34 -6.55
N LEU A 42 18.91 34.97 -5.78
CA LEU A 42 19.37 33.57 -5.69
C LEU A 42 18.29 32.66 -5.10
N VAL A 43 17.57 33.12 -4.08
CA VAL A 43 16.48 32.35 -3.47
C VAL A 43 15.26 32.31 -4.39
N VAL A 44 15.02 33.34 -5.21
CA VAL A 44 13.99 33.31 -6.26
C VAL A 44 14.35 32.30 -7.37
N CYS A 45 15.60 32.31 -7.85
CA CYS A 45 16.09 31.31 -8.80
C CYS A 45 16.06 29.90 -8.22
N GLY A 46 16.49 29.71 -6.97
CA GLY A 46 16.41 28.42 -6.27
C GLY A 46 14.98 27.92 -6.07
N ARG A 47 14.02 28.81 -5.75
CA ARG A 47 12.60 28.45 -5.64
C ARG A 47 11.93 28.21 -6.99
N ALA A 48 12.38 28.89 -8.05
CA ALA A 48 11.92 28.63 -9.41
C ALA A 48 12.44 27.26 -9.89
N LEU A 49 13.72 26.97 -9.67
CA LEU A 49 14.34 25.69 -9.96
C LEU A 49 13.70 24.55 -9.16
N ASP A 50 13.38 24.78 -7.87
CA ASP A 50 12.70 23.79 -7.04
C ASP A 50 11.28 23.49 -7.53
N ARG A 51 10.51 24.52 -7.91
CA ARG A 51 9.13 24.32 -8.38
C ARG A 51 9.04 23.75 -9.78
N VAL A 52 9.92 24.18 -10.68
CA VAL A 52 9.86 23.81 -12.10
C VAL A 52 10.59 22.49 -12.35
N LEU A 53 11.65 22.18 -11.59
CA LEU A 53 12.51 21.02 -11.86
C LEU A 53 12.50 20.01 -10.70
N LEU A 54 12.83 20.41 -9.47
CA LEU A 54 13.04 19.46 -8.37
C LEU A 54 11.76 18.84 -7.81
N ARG A 55 10.64 19.58 -7.77
CA ARG A 55 9.33 19.03 -7.34
C ARG A 55 8.72 18.05 -8.32
N PRO A 56 8.71 18.29 -9.65
CA PRO A 56 8.25 17.27 -10.59
C PRO A 56 9.23 16.11 -10.68
N LEU A 57 10.55 16.34 -10.66
CA LEU A 57 11.53 15.25 -10.61
C LEU A 57 11.43 14.46 -9.32
N GLY A 58 11.32 15.10 -8.16
CA GLY A 58 11.20 14.41 -6.87
C GLY A 58 9.92 13.59 -6.77
N ARG A 59 8.79 14.09 -7.26
CA ARG A 59 7.55 13.28 -7.34
C ARG A 59 7.66 12.16 -8.37
N ALA A 60 8.29 12.40 -9.51
CA ALA A 60 8.53 11.37 -10.51
C ALA A 60 9.52 10.30 -10.00
N LEU A 61 10.53 10.69 -9.21
CA LEU A 61 11.53 9.79 -8.64
C LEU A 61 10.96 8.97 -7.49
N VAL A 62 10.15 9.58 -6.63
CA VAL A 62 9.42 8.86 -5.57
C VAL A 62 8.38 7.94 -6.18
N TRP A 63 7.61 8.41 -7.17
CA TRP A 63 6.67 7.56 -7.89
C TRP A 63 7.38 6.42 -8.62
N ALA A 64 8.51 6.67 -9.28
CA ALA A 64 9.31 5.63 -9.91
C ALA A 64 9.91 4.67 -8.89
N TYR A 65 10.39 5.17 -7.75
CA TYR A 65 10.91 4.35 -6.66
C TYR A 65 9.82 3.48 -6.04
N GLU A 66 8.64 4.02 -5.74
CA GLU A 66 7.53 3.22 -5.21
C GLU A 66 6.96 2.27 -6.26
N THR A 67 6.88 2.68 -7.53
CA THR A 67 6.29 1.85 -8.59
C THR A 67 7.25 0.76 -9.08
N LEU A 68 8.56 0.98 -9.07
CA LEU A 68 9.56 -0.03 -9.47
C LEU A 68 10.20 -0.75 -8.29
N LEU A 69 10.65 -0.03 -7.26
CA LEU A 69 11.37 -0.64 -6.14
C LEU A 69 10.45 -1.30 -5.11
N ALA A 70 9.22 -0.83 -4.89
CA ALA A 70 8.32 -1.50 -3.95
C ALA A 70 7.81 -2.88 -4.43
N PRO A 71 7.46 -3.11 -5.71
CA PRO A 71 7.15 -4.46 -6.18
C PRO A 71 8.39 -5.35 -6.24
N VAL A 72 9.56 -4.80 -6.62
CA VAL A 72 10.82 -5.55 -6.64
C VAL A 72 11.25 -5.95 -5.23
N GLY A 73 11.16 -5.04 -4.26
CA GLY A 73 11.47 -5.30 -2.85
C GLY A 73 10.54 -6.36 -2.24
N ARG A 74 9.23 -6.31 -2.56
CA ARG A 74 8.29 -7.36 -2.17
C ARG A 74 8.58 -8.70 -2.85
N GLY A 75 8.97 -8.67 -4.13
CA GLY A 75 9.39 -9.87 -4.86
C GLY A 75 10.64 -10.52 -4.27
N ILE A 76 11.65 -9.72 -3.92
CA ILE A 76 12.89 -10.20 -3.28
C ILE A 76 12.60 -10.74 -1.88
N ALA A 77 11.79 -10.03 -1.08
CA ALA A 77 11.41 -10.52 0.25
C ALA A 77 10.62 -11.83 0.18
N TRP A 78 9.74 -11.97 -0.81
CA TRP A 78 9.01 -13.21 -1.07
C TRP A 78 9.95 -14.34 -1.50
N LEU A 79 10.89 -14.08 -2.42
CA LEU A 79 11.89 -15.05 -2.85
C LEU A 79 12.80 -15.48 -1.69
N ALA A 80 13.27 -14.54 -0.87
CA ALA A 80 14.06 -14.84 0.32
C ALA A 80 13.26 -15.69 1.33
N GLY A 81 11.97 -15.39 1.52
CA GLY A 81 11.06 -16.19 2.33
C GLY A 81 10.86 -17.60 1.78
N ALA A 82 10.69 -17.73 0.45
CA ALA A 82 10.54 -19.02 -0.21
C ALA A 82 11.82 -19.87 -0.11
N VAL A 83 12.99 -19.26 -0.29
CA VAL A 83 14.29 -19.92 -0.13
C VAL A 83 14.52 -20.34 1.31
N ALA A 84 14.22 -19.49 2.29
CA ALA A 84 14.34 -19.83 3.70
C ALA A 84 13.38 -20.97 4.09
N ALA A 85 12.14 -20.96 3.59
CA ALA A 85 11.18 -22.04 3.80
C ALA A 85 11.65 -23.34 3.14
N GLY A 86 12.21 -23.26 1.92
CA GLY A 86 12.81 -24.39 1.22
C GLY A 86 13.99 -24.97 1.98
N ALA A 87 14.91 -24.13 2.45
CA ALA A 87 16.06 -24.53 3.25
C ALA A 87 15.64 -25.17 4.58
N TRP A 88 14.62 -24.61 5.25
CA TRP A 88 14.05 -25.19 6.47
C TRP A 88 13.45 -26.57 6.22
N TRP A 89 12.69 -26.73 5.14
CA TRP A 89 12.15 -28.02 4.73
C TRP A 89 13.25 -29.02 4.41
N LEU A 90 14.31 -28.57 3.72
CA LEU A 90 15.47 -29.40 3.39
C LEU A 90 16.19 -29.87 4.66
N CYS A 91 16.44 -28.98 5.61
CA CYS A 91 17.02 -29.34 6.91
C CYS A 91 16.15 -30.35 7.65
N ARG A 92 14.82 -30.17 7.66
CA ARG A 92 13.91 -31.12 8.31
C ARG A 92 13.86 -32.46 7.58
N ALA A 93 13.88 -32.45 6.26
CA ALA A 93 13.91 -33.65 5.44
C ALA A 93 15.25 -34.40 5.51
N LEU A 94 16.38 -33.71 5.67
CA LEU A 94 17.71 -34.30 5.74
C LEU A 94 18.10 -34.75 7.15
N PHE A 95 17.65 -34.04 8.19
CA PHE A 95 18.08 -34.35 9.56
C PHE A 95 17.03 -35.16 10.32
N TYR A 96 15.78 -34.71 10.30
CA TYR A 96 14.74 -35.31 11.14
C TYR A 96 14.22 -36.64 10.55
N TRP A 97 13.94 -36.68 9.24
CA TRP A 97 13.38 -37.87 8.60
C TRP A 97 14.34 -39.07 8.60
N PRO A 98 15.64 -38.92 8.27
CA PRO A 98 16.57 -40.05 8.27
C PRO A 98 16.83 -40.55 9.68
N TRP A 99 16.90 -39.66 10.67
CA TRP A 99 17.03 -40.07 12.07
C TRP A 99 15.79 -40.81 12.58
N LEU A 100 14.59 -40.32 12.25
CA LEU A 100 13.34 -40.97 12.62
C LEU A 100 13.18 -42.32 11.90
N ALA A 101 13.57 -42.40 10.63
CA ALA A 101 13.58 -43.64 9.86
C ALA A 101 14.61 -44.63 10.44
N LEU A 102 15.81 -44.19 10.77
CA LEU A 102 16.83 -45.00 11.42
C LEU A 102 16.33 -45.57 12.75
N TRP A 103 15.73 -44.72 13.58
CA TRP A 103 15.17 -45.14 14.87
C TRP A 103 14.02 -46.14 14.68
N ARG A 104 13.07 -45.84 13.78
CA ARG A 104 11.88 -46.67 13.54
C ARG A 104 12.17 -47.99 12.83
N TYR A 105 13.06 -47.99 11.84
CA TYR A 105 13.28 -49.14 10.95
C TYR A 105 14.55 -49.93 11.25
N VAL A 106 15.56 -49.33 11.88
CA VAL A 106 16.80 -50.04 12.22
C VAL A 106 16.83 -50.35 13.70
N VAL A 107 16.82 -49.34 14.56
CA VAL A 107 17.16 -49.57 15.95
C VAL A 107 16.04 -50.25 16.73
N VAL A 108 14.77 -49.86 16.53
CA VAL A 108 13.64 -50.54 17.16
C VAL A 108 13.56 -52.02 16.73
N PRO A 109 13.63 -52.35 15.43
CA PRO A 109 13.65 -53.75 14.99
C PRO A 109 14.88 -54.51 15.46
N VAL A 110 16.08 -53.91 15.44
CA VAL A 110 17.30 -54.57 15.93
C VAL A 110 17.20 -54.84 17.43
N ALA A 111 16.67 -53.92 18.23
CA ALA A 111 16.49 -54.13 19.67
C ALA A 111 15.46 -55.26 19.94
N ILE A 112 14.34 -55.26 19.22
CA ILE A 112 13.30 -56.27 19.41
C ILE A 112 13.74 -57.62 18.86
N TYR A 113 14.07 -57.71 17.58
CA TYR A 113 14.38 -58.98 16.91
C TYR A 113 15.80 -59.47 17.16
N GLY A 114 16.76 -58.55 17.35
CA GLY A 114 18.15 -58.91 17.59
C GLY A 114 18.47 -59.22 19.05
N VAL A 115 17.71 -58.68 20.01
CA VAL A 115 17.99 -58.89 21.44
C VAL A 115 16.79 -59.51 22.17
N ALA A 116 15.61 -58.91 22.11
CA ALA A 116 14.49 -59.37 22.93
C ALA A 116 13.94 -60.74 22.49
N VAL A 117 13.80 -60.97 21.19
CA VAL A 117 13.34 -62.25 20.63
C VAL A 117 14.32 -63.40 20.93
N PRO A 118 15.63 -63.30 20.66
CA PRO A 118 16.56 -64.38 20.97
C PRO A 118 16.69 -64.62 22.48
N LEU A 119 16.63 -63.57 23.31
CA LEU A 119 16.61 -63.73 24.75
C LEU A 119 15.34 -64.45 25.25
N GLY A 120 14.19 -64.11 24.67
CA GLY A 120 12.91 -64.79 24.92
C GLY A 120 12.90 -66.24 24.42
N TRP A 121 13.53 -66.52 23.28
CA TRP A 121 13.70 -67.88 22.77
C TRP A 121 14.65 -68.69 23.64
N LEU A 122 15.76 -68.10 24.09
CA LEU A 122 16.70 -68.74 25.02
C LEU A 122 16.01 -69.09 26.34
N TYR A 123 15.21 -68.16 26.87
CA TYR A 123 14.38 -68.40 28.05
C TYR A 123 13.37 -69.54 27.84
N ARG A 124 12.67 -69.54 26.69
CA ARG A 124 11.70 -70.60 26.38
C ARG A 124 12.35 -71.95 26.14
N THR A 125 13.51 -71.98 25.51
CA THR A 125 14.13 -73.23 25.05
C THR A 125 15.06 -73.84 26.10
N LEU A 126 15.71 -73.03 26.94
CA LEU A 126 16.52 -73.56 28.05
C LEU A 126 15.76 -73.57 29.38
N LEU A 127 15.19 -72.43 29.80
CA LEU A 127 14.63 -72.36 31.15
C LEU A 127 13.28 -73.07 31.27
N THR A 128 12.46 -73.08 30.20
CA THR A 128 11.13 -73.71 30.29
C THR A 128 11.17 -75.24 30.36
N PRO A 129 11.98 -75.97 29.56
CA PRO A 129 12.08 -77.42 29.73
C PRO A 129 12.84 -77.81 31.00
N VAL A 130 13.81 -77.02 31.46
CA VAL A 130 14.46 -77.24 32.76
C VAL A 130 13.46 -77.03 33.90
N GLY A 131 12.60 -76.00 33.81
CA GLY A 131 11.52 -75.75 34.77
C GLY A 131 10.47 -76.86 34.77
N HIS A 132 10.05 -77.35 33.61
CA HIS A 132 9.12 -78.48 33.51
C HIS A 132 9.76 -79.80 33.94
N GLY A 133 11.05 -80.02 33.66
CA GLY A 133 11.80 -81.20 34.12
C GLY A 133 11.93 -81.23 35.64
N LEU A 134 12.30 -80.10 36.27
CA LEU A 134 12.32 -79.96 37.73
C LEU A 134 10.93 -80.12 38.34
N ALA A 135 9.92 -79.49 37.75
CA ALA A 135 8.54 -79.59 38.23
C ALA A 135 8.00 -81.02 38.10
N TRP A 136 8.33 -81.73 37.02
CA TRP A 136 7.94 -83.13 36.83
C TRP A 136 8.66 -84.06 37.82
N LEU A 137 9.96 -83.85 38.06
CA LEU A 137 10.72 -84.62 39.04
C LEU A 137 10.18 -84.38 40.46
N TYR A 138 9.88 -83.12 40.80
CA TYR A 138 9.24 -82.74 42.06
C TYR A 138 7.83 -83.32 42.20
N ALA A 139 7.04 -83.27 41.12
CA ALA A 139 5.69 -83.82 41.05
C ALA A 139 5.68 -85.35 41.23
N ARG A 140 6.67 -86.06 40.66
CA ARG A 140 6.68 -87.53 40.60
C ARG A 140 7.35 -88.18 41.81
N LEU A 141 8.45 -87.61 42.33
CA LEU A 141 9.18 -88.16 43.49
C LEU A 141 8.74 -87.54 44.82
N LEU A 142 8.59 -86.21 44.88
CA LEU A 142 8.39 -85.49 46.14
C LEU A 142 6.92 -85.27 46.50
N THR A 143 5.97 -85.43 45.58
CA THR A 143 4.55 -85.14 45.86
C THR A 143 3.84 -86.21 46.70
N PRO A 144 4.11 -87.53 46.56
CA PRO A 144 3.53 -88.52 47.46
C PRO A 144 4.18 -88.52 48.87
N LEU A 145 5.49 -88.25 48.97
CA LEU A 145 6.20 -88.21 50.26
C LEU A 145 6.15 -86.82 50.95
N GLY A 146 6.10 -85.75 50.15
CA GLY A 146 6.35 -84.38 50.57
C GLY A 146 5.10 -83.52 50.71
N ARG A 147 3.87 -84.04 50.61
CA ARG A 147 2.70 -83.25 51.04
C ARG A 147 2.71 -83.04 52.56
N GLY A 148 3.05 -84.06 53.35
CA GLY A 148 3.20 -83.93 54.81
C GLY A 148 4.50 -83.23 55.19
N VAL A 149 5.64 -83.73 54.71
CA VAL A 149 6.98 -83.18 55.01
C VAL A 149 7.18 -81.81 54.35
N GLY A 150 6.61 -81.57 53.17
CA GLY A 150 6.71 -80.30 52.47
C GLY A 150 5.80 -79.23 53.03
N LEU A 151 4.64 -79.54 53.63
CA LEU A 151 3.91 -78.54 54.43
C LEU A 151 4.70 -78.16 55.68
N LEU A 152 5.34 -79.14 56.33
CA LEU A 152 6.17 -78.90 57.51
C LEU A 152 7.44 -78.10 57.16
N LEU A 153 8.17 -78.47 56.11
CA LEU A 153 9.32 -77.73 55.59
C LEU A 153 8.92 -76.38 55.04
N TRP A 154 7.79 -76.25 54.35
CA TRP A 154 7.31 -74.95 53.89
C TRP A 154 6.95 -74.04 55.07
N ALA A 155 6.30 -74.59 56.11
CA ALA A 155 6.04 -73.84 57.35
C ALA A 155 7.34 -73.48 58.10
N VAL A 156 8.36 -74.33 58.09
CA VAL A 156 9.62 -74.08 58.82
C VAL A 156 10.61 -73.21 58.03
N LEU A 157 10.64 -73.30 56.71
CA LEU A 157 11.62 -72.62 55.86
C LEU A 157 11.03 -71.36 55.20
N VAL A 158 9.82 -71.48 54.66
CA VAL A 158 9.21 -70.41 53.86
C VAL A 158 8.46 -69.43 54.76
N TRP A 159 7.80 -69.91 55.80
CA TRP A 159 7.08 -69.03 56.74
C TRP A 159 7.96 -68.04 57.49
N PRO A 160 9.16 -68.39 58.01
CA PRO A 160 10.07 -67.40 58.60
C PRO A 160 10.59 -66.42 57.56
N TRP A 161 10.81 -66.84 56.32
CA TRP A 161 11.28 -65.93 55.27
C TRP A 161 10.17 -64.99 54.78
N ILE A 162 8.92 -65.48 54.68
CA ILE A 162 7.73 -64.66 54.41
C ILE A 162 7.49 -63.71 55.59
N ALA A 163 7.64 -64.18 56.82
CA ALA A 163 7.52 -63.35 58.00
C ALA A 163 8.62 -62.28 58.03
N LEU A 164 9.87 -62.63 57.72
CA LEU A 164 10.97 -61.67 57.60
C LEU A 164 10.71 -60.67 56.47
N TYR A 165 10.23 -61.13 55.32
CA TYR A 165 9.88 -60.23 54.21
C TYR A 165 8.75 -59.28 54.59
N ARG A 166 7.69 -59.79 55.24
CA ARG A 166 6.48 -59.02 55.53
C ARG A 166 6.61 -58.13 56.76
N TRP A 167 7.31 -58.58 57.80
CA TRP A 167 7.47 -57.88 59.06
C TRP A 167 8.76 -57.07 59.16
N VAL A 168 9.79 -57.35 58.35
CA VAL A 168 11.05 -56.60 58.36
C VAL A 168 11.29 -55.90 57.04
N LEU A 169 11.28 -56.63 55.92
CA LEU A 169 11.67 -56.05 54.63
C LEU A 169 10.63 -55.07 54.06
N THR A 170 9.35 -55.34 54.25
CA THR A 170 8.25 -54.47 53.81
C THR A 170 8.20 -53.15 54.59
N PRO A 171 8.29 -53.13 55.94
CA PRO A 171 8.37 -51.88 56.67
C PRO A 171 9.69 -51.15 56.47
N VAL A 172 10.82 -51.86 56.30
CA VAL A 172 12.10 -51.23 55.94
C VAL A 172 12.02 -50.60 54.55
N GLY A 173 11.38 -51.27 53.57
CA GLY A 173 11.14 -50.73 52.24
C GLY A 173 10.23 -49.50 52.25
N HIS A 174 9.15 -49.52 53.04
CA HIS A 174 8.30 -48.35 53.25
C HIS A 174 9.05 -47.23 53.99
N GLY A 175 9.91 -47.56 54.95
CA GLY A 175 10.77 -46.61 55.65
C GLY A 175 11.78 -45.93 54.72
N LEU A 176 12.44 -46.70 53.84
CA LEU A 176 13.35 -46.16 52.82
C LEU A 176 12.60 -45.31 51.79
N ALA A 177 11.45 -45.77 51.31
CA ALA A 177 10.61 -45.01 50.39
C ALA A 177 10.11 -43.71 51.03
N TRP A 178 9.72 -43.77 52.31
CA TRP A 178 9.31 -42.60 53.07
C TRP A 178 10.48 -41.64 53.28
N LEU A 179 11.69 -42.11 53.60
CA LEU A 179 12.89 -41.27 53.71
C LEU A 179 13.26 -40.62 52.37
N TYR A 180 13.19 -41.37 51.27
CA TYR A 180 13.42 -40.84 49.93
C TYR A 180 12.41 -39.74 49.58
N ALA A 181 11.11 -40.00 49.82
CA ALA A 181 10.04 -39.06 49.53
C ALA A 181 10.04 -37.83 50.45
N SER A 182 10.40 -38.01 51.72
CA SER A 182 10.32 -36.96 52.75
C SER A 182 11.58 -36.13 52.87
N ALA A 183 12.75 -36.67 52.54
CA ALA A 183 14.02 -35.95 52.66
C ALA A 183 14.67 -35.67 51.30
N LEU A 184 14.86 -36.69 50.47
CA LEU A 184 15.67 -36.54 49.25
C LEU A 184 14.93 -35.80 48.14
N ALA A 185 13.65 -36.10 47.93
CA ALA A 185 12.83 -35.44 46.93
C ALA A 185 12.60 -33.93 47.21
N PRO A 186 12.29 -33.47 48.44
CA PRO A 186 12.23 -32.03 48.72
C PRO A 186 13.61 -31.38 48.73
N ALA A 187 14.68 -32.05 49.19
CA ALA A 187 16.03 -31.50 49.12
C ALA A 187 16.48 -31.28 47.67
N ALA A 188 16.27 -32.24 46.78
CA ALA A 188 16.58 -32.10 45.35
C ALA A 188 15.76 -30.96 44.70
N ARG A 189 14.48 -30.82 45.07
CA ARG A 189 13.65 -29.69 44.62
C ARG A 189 14.15 -28.36 45.15
N GLY A 190 14.57 -28.29 46.41
CA GLY A 190 15.14 -27.09 47.03
C GLY A 190 16.47 -26.67 46.37
N VAL A 191 17.32 -27.64 46.06
CA VAL A 191 18.58 -27.39 45.34
C VAL A 191 18.30 -26.91 43.92
N TRP A 192 17.36 -27.53 43.21
CA TRP A 192 16.97 -27.10 41.86
C TRP A 192 16.37 -25.70 41.84
N THR A 193 15.45 -25.38 42.77
CA THR A 193 14.88 -24.04 42.87
C THR A 193 15.93 -23.01 43.25
N ALA A 194 16.87 -23.34 44.14
CA ALA A 194 17.99 -22.47 44.47
C ALA A 194 18.90 -22.21 43.26
N LEU A 195 19.23 -23.25 42.47
CA LEU A 195 20.01 -23.10 41.23
C LEU A 195 19.29 -22.25 40.20
N VAL A 196 18.00 -22.47 39.97
CA VAL A 196 17.20 -21.67 39.03
C VAL A 196 17.06 -20.23 39.52
N TRP A 197 16.86 -20.02 40.81
CA TRP A 197 16.79 -18.69 41.41
C TRP A 197 18.13 -17.97 41.28
N LEU A 198 19.24 -18.64 41.60
CA LEU A 198 20.59 -18.08 41.45
C LEU A 198 20.86 -17.72 39.99
N ALA A 199 20.58 -18.61 39.05
CA ALA A 199 20.73 -18.34 37.62
C ALA A 199 19.85 -17.15 37.18
N ARG A 200 18.60 -17.07 37.63
CA ARG A 200 17.73 -15.93 37.32
C ARG A 200 18.26 -14.63 37.91
N VAL A 201 18.68 -14.62 39.16
CA VAL A 201 19.24 -13.41 39.78
C VAL A 201 20.52 -13.01 39.09
N PHE A 202 21.41 -13.95 38.77
CA PHE A 202 22.71 -13.65 38.18
C PHE A 202 22.66 -13.34 36.67
N LEU A 203 21.64 -13.79 35.93
CA LEU A 203 21.48 -13.47 34.51
C LEU A 203 20.44 -12.38 34.27
N VAL A 204 19.25 -12.52 34.87
CA VAL A 204 18.12 -11.61 34.60
C VAL A 204 18.28 -10.30 35.35
N ALA A 205 18.74 -10.31 36.61
CA ALA A 205 18.92 -9.06 37.34
C ALA A 205 19.95 -8.12 36.70
N PRO A 206 21.17 -8.56 36.28
CA PRO A 206 22.09 -7.65 35.61
C PRO A 206 21.59 -7.21 34.23
N VAL A 207 20.91 -8.07 33.48
CA VAL A 207 20.32 -7.68 32.18
C VAL A 207 19.21 -6.64 32.36
N VAL A 208 18.31 -6.84 33.33
CA VAL A 208 17.22 -5.88 33.64
C VAL A 208 17.78 -4.60 34.24
N PHE A 209 18.82 -4.70 35.07
CA PHE A 209 19.53 -3.53 35.60
C PHE A 209 20.18 -2.74 34.47
N LEU A 210 20.94 -3.39 33.58
CA LEU A 210 21.55 -2.77 32.40
C LEU A 210 20.50 -2.11 31.50
N TYR A 211 19.38 -2.78 31.28
CA TYR A 211 18.25 -2.22 30.52
C TYR A 211 17.66 -0.96 31.18
N ARG A 212 17.42 -1.00 32.50
CA ARG A 212 16.84 0.13 33.25
C ARG A 212 17.83 1.28 33.46
N TRP A 213 19.11 0.99 33.63
CA TRP A 213 20.14 1.99 33.93
C TRP A 213 20.83 2.57 32.70
N ILE A 214 20.82 1.87 31.56
CA ILE A 214 21.43 2.37 30.32
C ILE A 214 20.36 2.64 29.27
N LEU A 215 19.52 1.65 28.94
CA LEU A 215 18.57 1.79 27.84
C LEU A 215 17.44 2.77 28.14
N ALA A 216 16.90 2.78 29.36
CA ALA A 216 15.84 3.72 29.73
C ALA A 216 16.30 5.19 29.77
N PRO A 217 17.46 5.56 30.34
CA PRO A 217 17.95 6.94 30.25
C PRO A 217 18.37 7.32 28.84
N VAL A 218 19.00 6.41 28.07
CA VAL A 218 19.33 6.68 26.66
C VAL A 218 18.07 6.90 25.84
N GLY A 219 17.04 6.08 26.03
CA GLY A 219 15.74 6.25 25.37
C GLY A 219 15.04 7.55 25.74
N ARG A 220 15.12 7.97 27.01
CA ARG A 220 14.59 9.28 27.46
C ARG A 220 15.38 10.45 26.88
N LEU A 221 16.71 10.38 26.85
CA LEU A 221 17.56 11.41 26.24
C LEU A 221 17.28 11.52 24.73
N LEU A 222 17.20 10.41 24.01
CA LEU A 222 16.82 10.40 22.60
C LEU A 222 15.41 10.96 22.36
N ALA A 223 14.45 10.63 23.22
CA ALA A 223 13.08 11.15 23.11
C ALA A 223 12.99 12.65 23.40
N VAL A 224 13.79 13.17 24.34
CA VAL A 224 13.89 14.62 24.61
C VAL A 224 14.57 15.33 23.44
N VAL A 225 15.71 14.83 22.98
CA VAL A 225 16.45 15.42 21.84
C VAL A 225 15.59 15.41 20.57
N GLY A 226 14.89 14.30 20.30
CA GLY A 226 13.98 14.21 19.16
C GLY A 226 12.79 15.20 19.26
N ARG A 227 12.29 15.43 20.49
CA ARG A 227 11.19 16.37 20.73
C ARG A 227 11.63 17.82 20.56
N GLU A 228 12.79 18.20 21.09
CA GLU A 228 13.36 19.54 20.92
C GLU A 228 13.65 19.86 19.44
N ILE A 229 14.18 18.88 18.69
CA ILE A 229 14.40 19.04 17.25
C ILE A 229 13.06 19.20 16.51
N ALA A 230 12.05 18.40 16.86
CA ALA A 230 10.73 18.50 16.25
C ALA A 230 10.03 19.83 16.55
N ASP A 231 10.17 20.37 17.76
CA ASP A 231 9.60 21.66 18.15
C ASP A 231 10.32 22.84 17.50
N ALA A 232 11.66 22.78 17.41
CA ALA A 232 12.45 23.77 16.67
C ALA A 232 12.07 23.80 15.19
N VAL A 233 11.94 22.63 14.56
CA VAL A 233 11.50 22.50 13.17
C VAL A 233 10.04 22.95 13.00
N GLY A 234 9.17 22.60 13.94
CA GLY A 234 7.75 22.98 13.94
C GLY A 234 7.55 24.50 14.04
N MET A 235 8.33 25.18 14.89
CA MET A 235 8.31 26.63 15.01
C MET A 235 8.82 27.32 13.74
N ALA A 236 9.92 26.83 13.15
CA ALA A 236 10.44 27.33 11.88
C ALA A 236 9.42 27.15 10.74
N TRP A 237 8.74 26.00 10.69
CA TRP A 237 7.74 25.69 9.67
C TRP A 237 6.47 26.55 9.79
N ARG A 238 6.00 26.82 11.01
CA ARG A 238 4.86 27.71 11.24
C ARG A 238 5.17 29.17 10.88
N ALA A 239 6.40 29.63 11.13
CA ALA A 239 6.86 30.95 10.70
C ALA A 239 6.92 31.05 9.16
N ALA A 240 7.48 30.03 8.50
CA ALA A 240 7.50 29.92 7.04
C ALA A 240 6.08 29.88 6.44
N GLY A 241 5.14 29.20 7.09
CA GLY A 241 3.73 29.11 6.68
C GLY A 241 2.96 30.44 6.78
N ARG A 242 3.25 31.28 7.78
CA ARG A 242 2.65 32.63 7.90
C ARG A 242 3.20 33.59 6.84
N LEU A 243 4.51 33.53 6.59
CA LEU A 243 5.16 34.35 5.57
C LEU A 243 4.70 33.96 4.15
N SER A 244 4.56 32.65 3.89
CA SER A 244 4.04 32.11 2.62
C SER A 244 2.61 32.57 2.31
N ARG A 245 1.74 32.66 3.33
CA ARG A 245 0.35 33.15 3.16
C ARG A 245 0.25 34.66 2.95
N ALA A 246 1.17 35.44 3.51
CA ALA A 246 1.26 36.89 3.23
C ALA A 246 1.71 37.12 1.78
N VAL A 247 2.76 36.42 1.36
CA VAL A 247 3.32 36.54 0.00
C VAL A 247 2.39 35.97 -1.07
N GLY A 248 1.70 34.86 -0.79
CA GLY A 248 0.71 34.28 -1.72
C GLY A 248 -0.48 35.20 -1.98
N ARG A 249 -0.91 35.98 -0.98
CA ARG A 249 -1.95 37.01 -1.16
C ARG A 249 -1.46 38.18 -2.00
N ALA A 250 -0.23 38.65 -1.76
CA ALA A 250 0.38 39.71 -2.56
C ALA A 250 0.57 39.30 -4.03
N LEU A 251 1.04 38.07 -4.28
CA LEU A 251 1.28 37.57 -5.63
C LEU A 251 -0.03 37.31 -6.40
N LYS A 252 -1.06 36.78 -5.73
CA LYS A 252 -2.40 36.61 -6.33
C LYS A 252 -3.04 37.94 -6.71
N TRP A 253 -2.85 38.97 -5.89
CA TRP A 253 -3.30 40.33 -6.19
C TRP A 253 -2.56 40.90 -7.41
N LEU A 254 -1.23 40.76 -7.44
CA LEU A 254 -0.41 41.26 -8.54
C LEU A 254 -0.72 40.54 -9.86
N ALA A 255 -0.81 39.21 -9.86
CA ALA A 255 -1.13 38.44 -11.06
C ALA A 255 -2.51 38.78 -11.63
N ARG A 256 -3.52 39.00 -10.77
CA ARG A 256 -4.85 39.44 -11.24
C ARG A 256 -4.82 40.84 -11.84
N ASN A 257 -4.05 41.75 -11.27
CA ASN A 257 -4.02 43.12 -11.74
C ASN A 257 -3.18 43.28 -13.02
N LEU A 258 -2.06 42.54 -13.13
CA LEU A 258 -1.12 42.64 -14.25
C LEU A 258 -1.46 41.75 -15.45
N LEU A 259 -2.05 40.56 -15.23
CA LEU A 259 -2.37 39.63 -16.32
C LEU A 259 -3.87 39.50 -16.53
N GLY A 260 -4.63 39.35 -15.44
CA GLY A 260 -6.08 39.10 -15.51
C GLY A 260 -6.85 40.24 -16.16
N ARG A 261 -6.59 41.49 -15.77
CA ARG A 261 -7.28 42.68 -16.32
C ARG A 261 -6.94 42.94 -17.79
N PRO A 262 -5.67 42.96 -18.23
CA PRO A 262 -5.37 43.19 -19.64
C PRO A 262 -5.74 42.00 -20.53
N ALA A 263 -5.61 40.76 -20.07
CA ALA A 263 -6.05 39.59 -20.84
C ALA A 263 -7.57 39.56 -21.04
N ALA A 264 -8.35 39.93 -20.01
CA ALA A 264 -9.80 40.04 -20.12
C ALA A 264 -10.22 41.17 -21.07
N TRP A 265 -9.49 42.29 -21.08
CA TRP A 265 -9.70 43.39 -22.02
C TRP A 265 -9.37 42.97 -23.46
N PHE A 266 -8.24 42.28 -23.68
CA PHE A 266 -7.82 41.81 -25.00
C PHE A 266 -8.77 40.76 -25.56
N TYR A 267 -9.19 39.79 -24.73
CA TYR A 267 -10.17 38.79 -25.14
C TYR A 267 -11.50 39.43 -25.56
N ARG A 268 -12.01 40.39 -24.78
CA ARG A 268 -13.29 41.05 -25.07
C ARG A 268 -13.21 41.96 -26.30
N ASN A 269 -12.17 42.77 -26.43
CA ASN A 269 -12.07 43.78 -27.48
C ASN A 269 -11.45 43.30 -28.78
N VAL A 270 -10.68 42.20 -28.77
CA VAL A 270 -9.94 41.73 -29.95
C VAL A 270 -10.43 40.36 -30.40
N CYS A 271 -10.50 39.38 -29.50
CA CYS A 271 -10.89 38.02 -29.89
C CYS A 271 -12.37 37.90 -30.25
N THR A 272 -13.26 38.57 -29.52
CA THR A 272 -14.71 38.53 -29.79
C THR A 272 -15.08 39.07 -31.19
N PRO A 273 -14.66 40.29 -31.60
CA PRO A 273 -15.01 40.82 -32.92
C PRO A 273 -14.36 40.05 -34.07
N VAL A 274 -13.11 39.59 -33.90
CA VAL A 274 -12.42 38.76 -34.90
C VAL A 274 -13.10 37.40 -35.07
N GLY A 275 -13.59 36.82 -33.96
CA GLY A 275 -14.38 35.59 -33.99
C GLY A 275 -15.68 35.71 -34.78
N HIS A 276 -16.39 36.84 -34.64
CA HIS A 276 -17.60 37.13 -35.41
C HIS A 276 -17.31 37.33 -36.90
N LEU A 277 -16.28 38.11 -37.24
CA LEU A 277 -15.87 38.35 -38.63
C LEU A 277 -15.41 37.08 -39.35
N ALA A 278 -14.63 36.22 -38.68
CA ALA A 278 -14.18 34.95 -39.25
C ALA A 278 -15.35 33.97 -39.48
N ARG A 279 -16.33 33.96 -38.57
CA ARG A 279 -17.51 33.10 -38.67
C ARG A 279 -18.45 33.54 -39.80
N ASP A 280 -18.65 34.85 -39.96
CA ASP A 280 -19.63 35.37 -40.90
C ASP A 280 -19.09 35.45 -42.34
N ARG A 281 -17.81 35.79 -42.51
CA ARG A 281 -17.20 35.97 -43.86
C ARG A 281 -16.70 34.68 -44.49
N VAL A 282 -16.28 33.69 -43.70
CA VAL A 282 -15.60 32.48 -44.22
C VAL A 282 -16.47 31.23 -44.08
N TRP A 283 -17.05 31.03 -42.90
CA TRP A 283 -17.78 29.79 -42.61
C TRP A 283 -19.21 29.77 -43.15
N ALA A 284 -19.88 30.92 -43.20
CA ALA A 284 -21.24 31.04 -43.73
C ALA A 284 -21.34 30.74 -45.25
N PRO A 285 -20.49 31.31 -46.12
CA PRO A 285 -20.55 31.02 -47.56
C PRO A 285 -20.09 29.60 -47.90
N ALA A 286 -19.06 29.07 -47.22
CA ALA A 286 -18.57 27.72 -47.45
C ALA A 286 -19.63 26.64 -47.14
N ARG A 287 -20.41 26.80 -46.06
CA ARG A 287 -21.51 25.86 -45.75
C ARG A 287 -22.65 25.92 -46.78
N ARG A 288 -22.94 27.09 -47.36
CA ARG A 288 -23.99 27.23 -48.37
C ARG A 288 -23.58 26.56 -49.68
N ALA A 289 -22.35 26.78 -50.14
CA ALA A 289 -21.79 26.13 -51.33
C ALA A 289 -21.74 24.59 -51.16
N ALA A 290 -21.32 24.10 -50.00
CA ALA A 290 -21.29 22.66 -49.71
C ALA A 290 -22.70 22.03 -49.66
N ALA A 291 -23.68 22.74 -49.12
CA ALA A 291 -25.06 22.26 -49.05
C ALA A 291 -25.77 22.23 -50.40
N GLU A 292 -25.38 23.11 -51.34
CA GLU A 292 -25.88 23.10 -52.73
C GLU A 292 -25.24 21.97 -53.55
N ALA A 293 -23.91 21.82 -53.45
CA ALA A 293 -23.20 20.69 -54.08
C ALA A 293 -23.73 19.33 -53.58
N GLY A 294 -23.98 19.20 -52.28
CA GLY A 294 -24.55 18.00 -51.68
C GLY A 294 -26.02 17.73 -52.05
N ARG A 295 -26.78 18.75 -52.49
CA ARG A 295 -28.14 18.56 -53.02
C ARG A 295 -28.10 18.15 -54.49
N ALA A 296 -27.23 18.75 -55.30
CA ALA A 296 -27.02 18.36 -56.70
C ALA A 296 -26.51 16.91 -56.83
N ALA A 297 -25.52 16.52 -56.02
CA ALA A 297 -24.99 15.15 -56.01
C ALA A 297 -26.04 14.11 -55.62
N ARG A 298 -26.89 14.42 -54.62
CA ARG A 298 -28.00 13.52 -54.21
C ARG A 298 -29.08 13.41 -55.29
N GLY A 299 -29.36 14.49 -56.02
CA GLY A 299 -30.25 14.45 -57.18
C GLY A 299 -29.75 13.53 -58.30
N ALA A 300 -28.46 13.62 -58.64
CA ALA A 300 -27.82 12.78 -59.64
C ALA A 300 -27.74 11.29 -59.22
N LEU A 301 -27.47 11.03 -57.94
CA LEU A 301 -27.47 9.67 -57.39
C LEU A 301 -28.87 9.05 -57.37
N ALA A 302 -29.91 9.85 -57.09
CA ALA A 302 -31.29 9.38 -57.10
C ALA A 302 -31.75 9.03 -58.53
N SER A 303 -31.41 9.85 -59.54
CA SER A 303 -31.73 9.55 -60.93
C SER A 303 -30.99 8.31 -61.44
N ALA A 304 -29.70 8.15 -61.10
CA ALA A 304 -28.93 6.95 -61.44
C ALA A 304 -29.47 5.68 -60.73
N ARG A 305 -29.96 5.80 -59.50
CA ARG A 305 -30.60 4.67 -58.82
C ARG A 305 -31.90 4.26 -59.48
N GLU A 306 -32.70 5.23 -59.93
CA GLU A 306 -33.97 4.93 -60.59
C GLU A 306 -33.76 4.30 -61.97
N THR A 307 -32.73 4.71 -62.71
CA THR A 307 -32.36 4.06 -63.99
C THR A 307 -31.91 2.62 -63.79
N VAL A 308 -31.09 2.33 -62.77
CA VAL A 308 -30.69 0.96 -62.42
C VAL A 308 -31.88 0.12 -61.97
N ARG A 309 -32.78 0.67 -61.16
CA ARG A 309 -34.01 -0.04 -60.73
C ARG A 309 -34.96 -0.31 -61.88
N ARG A 310 -35.07 0.60 -62.86
CA ARG A 310 -35.83 0.37 -64.09
C ARG A 310 -35.19 -0.71 -64.93
N ALA A 311 -33.89 -0.59 -65.25
CA ALA A 311 -33.15 -1.59 -66.01
C ALA A 311 -33.22 -2.99 -65.38
N ARG A 312 -33.14 -3.09 -64.03
CA ARG A 312 -33.32 -4.35 -63.32
C ARG A 312 -34.74 -4.90 -63.44
N ARG A 313 -35.77 -4.05 -63.32
CA ARG A 313 -37.17 -4.47 -63.49
C ARG A 313 -37.46 -4.90 -64.92
N ASP A 314 -36.91 -4.21 -65.92
CA ASP A 314 -37.06 -4.56 -67.34
C ASP A 314 -36.32 -5.87 -67.68
N ALA A 315 -35.09 -6.04 -67.19
CA ALA A 315 -34.35 -7.29 -67.33
C ALA A 315 -35.05 -8.46 -66.61
N TRP A 316 -35.60 -8.24 -65.43
CA TRP A 316 -36.36 -9.25 -64.70
C TRP A 316 -37.67 -9.61 -65.40
N ARG A 317 -38.36 -8.61 -65.98
CA ARG A 317 -39.56 -8.84 -66.81
C ARG A 317 -39.25 -9.61 -68.10
N ALA A 318 -38.08 -9.38 -68.71
CA ALA A 318 -37.63 -10.11 -69.88
C ALA A 318 -37.23 -11.57 -69.55
N LEU A 319 -36.65 -11.82 -68.37
CA LEU A 319 -36.20 -13.15 -67.94
C LEU A 319 -37.31 -14.05 -67.39
N VAL A 320 -38.28 -13.48 -66.67
CA VAL A 320 -39.35 -14.27 -66.01
C VAL A 320 -40.56 -14.46 -66.92
N GLY A 321 -40.61 -13.81 -68.08
CA GLY A 321 -41.78 -13.80 -68.94
C GLY A 321 -42.88 -12.95 -68.32
N GLY A 322 -42.99 -11.69 -68.77
CA GLY A 322 -44.06 -10.80 -68.35
C GLY A 322 -45.43 -11.40 -68.70
N SER A 323 -46.25 -11.65 -67.67
CA SER A 323 -47.69 -11.83 -67.85
C SER A 323 -48.24 -10.60 -68.57
N ARG A 324 -48.90 -10.84 -69.70
CA ARG A 324 -49.73 -9.90 -70.47
C ARG A 324 -50.35 -8.81 -69.59
N GLU A 325 -49.88 -7.59 -69.78
CA GLU A 325 -50.70 -6.40 -70.06
C GLU A 325 -52.13 -6.41 -69.49
N THR A 326 -52.28 -5.99 -68.23
CA THR A 326 -53.55 -5.42 -67.77
C THR A 326 -53.60 -3.97 -68.21
N ARG A 327 -54.21 -3.75 -69.38
CA ARG A 327 -54.74 -2.46 -69.81
C ARG A 327 -55.72 -1.97 -68.74
N ALA A 328 -55.28 -1.03 -67.90
CA ALA A 328 -56.12 -0.39 -66.90
C ALA A 328 -56.06 1.13 -67.09
N VAL A 329 -56.94 1.59 -67.97
CA VAL A 329 -57.76 2.81 -67.90
C VAL A 329 -57.05 4.15 -67.67
N GLU A 330 -57.13 5.03 -68.68
CA GLU A 330 -56.92 6.48 -68.56
C GLU A 330 -57.78 7.06 -67.42
N PRO A 331 -57.21 7.76 -66.43
CA PRO A 331 -57.96 8.76 -65.71
C PRO A 331 -58.10 10.00 -66.62
N ALA A 332 -59.36 10.36 -66.90
CA ALA A 332 -59.81 11.55 -67.60
C ALA A 332 -59.07 12.84 -67.20
N PRO A 333 -58.96 13.85 -68.09
CA PRO A 333 -58.21 15.06 -67.81
C PRO A 333 -58.89 15.85 -66.70
N VAL A 334 -58.32 15.82 -65.49
CA VAL A 334 -58.68 16.78 -64.44
C VAL A 334 -58.09 18.12 -64.85
N ARG A 335 -58.97 18.90 -65.48
CA ARG A 335 -58.82 20.30 -65.84
C ARG A 335 -58.25 21.10 -64.66
N ALA A 336 -57.06 21.67 -64.87
CA ALA A 336 -56.42 22.57 -63.93
C ALA A 336 -57.35 23.76 -63.61
N ARG A 337 -57.69 23.90 -62.33
CA ARG A 337 -58.36 25.09 -61.79
C ARG A 337 -57.28 26.17 -61.65
N ASN A 338 -57.12 27.00 -62.69
CA ASN A 338 -56.28 28.19 -62.65
C ASN A 338 -56.99 29.24 -61.76
N LEU A 339 -56.46 29.48 -60.56
CA LEU A 339 -56.74 30.68 -59.79
C LEU A 339 -55.46 31.52 -59.75
N GLY A 340 -55.54 32.74 -60.31
CA GLY A 340 -54.58 33.80 -60.03
C GLY A 340 -53.45 33.97 -61.04
N GLY A 341 -53.74 33.93 -62.34
CA GLY A 341 -52.91 34.60 -63.33
C GLY A 341 -53.27 36.07 -63.42
N THR A 342 -52.36 36.96 -63.00
CA THR A 342 -52.19 38.27 -63.64
C THR A 342 -50.70 38.46 -63.89
N GLN A 343 -50.22 37.78 -64.94
CA GLN A 343 -49.06 38.25 -65.67
C GLN A 343 -49.49 39.46 -66.50
N HIS A 344 -48.76 40.55 -66.30
CA HIS A 344 -48.58 41.66 -67.22
C HIS A 344 -48.42 41.21 -68.67
N ILE A 345 -49.16 41.82 -69.60
CA ILE A 345 -48.65 42.26 -70.93
C ILE A 345 -49.46 43.51 -71.36
N PRO A 346 -49.04 44.31 -72.36
CA PRO A 346 -48.26 45.54 -72.26
C PRO A 346 -49.04 46.74 -72.86
N THR A 347 -48.31 47.78 -73.29
CA THR A 347 -48.66 48.83 -74.30
C THR A 347 -48.83 50.28 -73.80
N VAL A 348 -47.90 51.10 -74.28
CA VAL A 348 -47.71 52.56 -74.34
C VAL A 348 -48.87 53.26 -75.09
N PRO A 349 -49.05 54.61 -75.16
CA PRO A 349 -48.63 55.77 -74.35
C PRO A 349 -49.82 56.60 -73.83
N GLY A 350 -49.60 57.47 -72.84
CA GLY A 350 -50.45 58.65 -72.68
C GLY A 350 -50.58 59.16 -71.25
N VAL A 351 -50.22 60.43 -71.07
CA VAL A 351 -50.48 61.26 -69.88
C VAL A 351 -49.49 61.05 -68.72
N ALA A 352 -48.42 61.86 -68.76
CA ALA A 352 -47.78 62.37 -67.54
C ALA A 352 -48.65 63.50 -66.94
N PRO A 353 -48.31 64.09 -65.78
CA PRO A 353 -47.79 63.53 -64.53
C PRO A 353 -48.67 64.01 -63.33
N GLY A 354 -48.44 63.51 -62.11
CA GLY A 354 -49.04 64.12 -60.93
C GLY A 354 -48.49 63.55 -59.62
N PRO A 355 -48.25 64.37 -58.59
CA PRO A 355 -47.01 64.33 -57.82
C PRO A 355 -47.26 64.02 -56.33
N GLU A 356 -46.24 64.33 -55.51
CA GLU A 356 -46.36 64.63 -54.07
C GLU A 356 -46.17 63.43 -53.12
N ILE A 357 -44.96 63.21 -52.57
CA ILE A 357 -44.34 63.94 -51.45
C ILE A 357 -45.33 63.88 -50.25
N SER A 358 -45.06 63.28 -49.09
CA SER A 358 -44.08 63.76 -48.10
C SER A 358 -44.19 62.97 -46.79
N LEU A 359 -43.04 62.77 -46.13
CA LEU A 359 -42.76 63.06 -44.71
C LEU A 359 -43.79 62.74 -43.61
N HIS A 360 -43.35 61.89 -42.66
CA HIS A 360 -43.22 62.21 -41.22
C HIS A 360 -42.51 61.02 -40.56
N LYS A 361 -41.30 61.09 -39.98
CA LYS A 361 -40.68 62.00 -38.98
C LYS A 361 -41.31 61.92 -37.59
N ARG A 362 -40.40 61.75 -36.62
CA ARG A 362 -40.47 61.85 -35.14
C ARG A 362 -41.02 60.62 -34.42
N GLY A 363 -40.38 60.16 -33.34
CA GLY A 363 -39.30 60.75 -32.54
C GLY A 363 -38.69 59.72 -31.60
#